data_AF-R7K6A4-F1
#
_entry.id   AF-R7K6A4-F1
#
_cell.length_a   1.000
_cell.length_b   1.000
_cell.length_c   1.000
_cell.angle_alpha   90.00
_cell.angle_beta   90.00
_cell.angle_gamma   90.00
#
_symmetry.space_group_name_H-M   'P 1'
#
loop_
_entity.id
_entity.type
_entity.pdbx_description
1 polymer ?
#
loop_
_entity_poly.entity_id
_entity_poly.type
_entity_poly.pdbx_seq_one_letter_code
_entity_poly.pdbx_strand_id
1 'polypeptide(L)'
;MKKKTLSILISVLLTLCLLFCFTGCRDDFTKVHIKIINPADGKRITHGDSVTLSYTGDYINLDEVLDIKVCKDRNEKVVKNAKPTITITQKIGYESIKTLIKEKGEYYVQVEWNKRRELTNYGFYDLSFDVFVE
;
A
#
# COMPACT_ATOMS: atom_id res chain seq x y z
N MET A 1 -19.18 44.87 28.47
CA MET A 1 -17.72 44.59 28.44
C MET A 1 -17.01 45.66 27.63
N LYS A 2 -15.92 46.24 28.14
CA LYS A 2 -15.15 47.28 27.43
C LYS A 2 -14.57 46.68 26.13
N LYS A 3 -14.63 47.40 25.00
CA LYS A 3 -14.12 46.96 23.67
C LYS A 3 -12.72 46.31 23.71
N LYS A 4 -11.87 46.77 24.64
CA LYS A 4 -10.51 46.23 24.86
C LYS A 4 -10.51 44.77 25.35
N THR A 5 -11.45 44.39 26.21
CA THR A 5 -11.55 43.03 26.79
C THR A 5 -11.99 42.00 25.74
N LEU A 6 -12.88 42.38 24.83
CA LEU A 6 -13.34 41.51 23.74
C LEU A 6 -12.22 41.26 22.71
N SER A 7 -11.44 42.30 22.39
CA SER A 7 -10.30 42.20 21.47
C SER A 7 -9.22 41.24 21.99
N ILE A 8 -8.90 41.30 23.29
CA ILE A 8 -7.94 40.39 23.93
C ILE A 8 -8.43 38.95 23.88
N LEU A 9 -9.71 38.70 24.16
CA LEU A 9 -10.28 37.35 24.16
C LEU A 9 -10.23 36.71 22.76
N ILE A 10 -10.57 37.49 21.72
CA ILE A 10 -10.51 37.04 20.32
C ILE A 10 -9.06 36.77 19.90
N SER A 11 -8.12 37.63 20.30
CA SER A 11 -6.70 37.44 20.00
C SER A 11 -6.15 36.17 20.63
N VAL A 12 -6.52 35.87 21.88
CA VAL A 12 -6.10 34.63 22.59
C VAL A 12 -6.73 33.39 21.96
N LEU A 13 -8.00 33.46 21.56
CA LEU A 13 -8.67 32.34 20.89
C LEU A 13 -8.03 32.04 19.52
N LEU A 14 -7.71 33.08 18.75
CA LEU A 14 -7.05 32.94 17.44
C LEU A 14 -5.64 32.36 17.58
N THR A 15 -4.84 32.80 18.55
CA THR A 15 -3.51 32.23 18.78
C THR A 15 -3.59 30.79 19.25
N LEU A 16 -4.58 30.43 20.08
CA LEU A 16 -4.82 29.05 20.51
C LEU A 16 -5.26 28.16 19.33
N CYS A 17 -6.18 28.63 18.49
CA CYS A 17 -6.60 27.93 17.27
C CYS A 17 -5.42 27.71 16.32
N LEU A 18 -4.57 28.72 16.11
CA LEU A 18 -3.37 28.59 15.30
C LEU A 18 -2.38 27.58 15.91
N LEU A 19 -2.15 27.62 17.23
CA LEU A 19 -1.31 26.64 17.92
C LEU A 19 -1.82 25.21 17.72
N PHE A 20 -3.12 24.97 17.86
CA PHE A 20 -3.72 23.66 17.61
C PHE A 20 -3.63 23.24 16.13
N CYS A 21 -3.80 24.17 15.20
CA CYS A 21 -3.60 23.92 13.77
C CYS A 21 -2.14 23.57 13.44
N PHE A 22 -1.16 24.23 14.06
CA PHE A 22 0.26 23.96 13.83
C PHE A 22 0.75 22.66 14.50
N THR A 23 0.23 22.31 15.69
CA THR A 23 0.59 21.04 16.35
C THR A 23 -0.08 19.83 15.70
N GLY A 24 -1.21 20.01 15.00
CA GLY A 24 -1.89 18.95 14.25
C GLY A 24 -1.39 18.74 12.82
N CYS A 25 -0.54 19.64 12.31
CA CYS A 25 0.07 19.57 10.98
C CYS A 25 1.51 19.05 10.99
N ARG A 26 1.93 18.35 12.05
CA ARG A 26 3.15 17.55 11.95
C ARG A 26 2.82 16.37 11.05
N ASP A 27 3.56 16.25 9.96
CA ASP A 27 3.49 15.11 9.04
C ASP A 27 3.93 13.85 9.80
N ASP A 28 3.01 13.29 10.59
CA ASP A 28 3.24 12.09 11.36
C ASP A 28 3.46 10.95 10.37
N PHE A 29 4.69 10.44 10.39
CA PHE A 29 5.07 9.23 9.68
C PHE A 29 4.02 8.14 9.94
N THR A 30 3.34 7.73 8.87
CA THR A 30 2.27 6.75 8.94
C THR A 30 2.81 5.40 8.52
N LYS A 31 2.92 4.48 9.48
CA LYS A 31 3.23 3.09 9.18
C LYS A 31 2.10 2.44 8.39
N VAL A 32 2.46 1.67 7.37
CA VAL A 32 1.55 0.99 6.46
C VAL A 32 2.02 -0.44 6.20
N HIS A 33 1.12 -1.25 5.67
CA HIS A 33 1.41 -2.57 5.13
C HIS A 33 0.62 -2.81 3.84
N ILE A 34 1.09 -3.78 3.06
CA ILE A 34 0.38 -4.28 1.89
C ILE A 34 -0.57 -5.41 2.35
N LYS A 35 -1.82 -5.32 1.92
CA LYS A 35 -2.87 -6.30 2.17
C LYS A 35 -3.33 -6.84 0.83
N ILE A 36 -3.15 -8.14 0.63
CA ILE A 36 -3.54 -8.84 -0.60
C ILE A 36 -4.57 -9.89 -0.21
N ILE A 37 -5.75 -9.84 -0.83
CA ILE A 37 -6.78 -10.86 -0.70
C ILE A 37 -6.99 -11.51 -2.06
N ASN A 38 -7.04 -12.85 -2.09
CA ASN A 38 -7.52 -13.57 -3.27
C ASN A 38 -9.06 -13.54 -3.28
N PRO A 39 -9.72 -12.89 -4.25
CA PRO A 39 -11.17 -12.81 -4.30
C PRO A 39 -11.84 -14.17 -4.49
N ALA A 40 -11.14 -15.16 -5.05
CA ALA A 40 -11.69 -16.48 -5.36
C ALA A 40 -12.01 -17.29 -4.09
N ASP A 41 -11.19 -17.16 -3.04
CA ASP A 41 -11.35 -17.89 -1.77
C ASP A 41 -11.48 -16.98 -0.53
N GLY A 42 -11.33 -15.67 -0.70
CA GLY A 42 -11.39 -14.66 0.36
C GLY A 42 -10.20 -14.69 1.32
N LYS A 43 -9.15 -15.49 1.06
CA LYS A 43 -8.01 -15.62 1.95
C LYS A 43 -7.00 -14.50 1.75
N ARG A 44 -6.36 -14.12 2.85
CA ARG A 44 -5.24 -13.18 2.83
C ARG A 44 -3.98 -13.91 2.39
N ILE A 45 -3.29 -13.30 1.42
CA ILE A 45 -1.97 -13.72 0.97
C ILE A 45 -0.92 -12.96 1.80
N THR A 46 0.03 -13.71 2.31
CA THR A 46 1.12 -13.27 3.17
C THR A 46 2.47 -13.69 2.59
N HIS A 47 3.56 -13.29 3.26
CA HIS A 47 4.89 -13.52 2.73
C HIS A 47 5.22 -15.02 2.65
N GLY A 48 5.65 -15.49 1.48
CA GLY A 48 5.97 -16.90 1.23
C GLY A 48 4.76 -17.80 0.98
N ASP A 49 3.55 -17.25 0.91
CA ASP A 49 2.38 -18.03 0.49
C ASP A 49 2.46 -18.40 -0.99
N SER A 50 1.65 -19.38 -1.37
CA SER A 50 1.48 -19.83 -2.75
C SER A 50 0.02 -19.68 -3.18
N VAL A 51 -0.19 -19.18 -4.40
CA VAL A 51 -1.53 -18.91 -4.96
C VAL A 51 -1.66 -19.60 -6.30
N THR A 52 -2.75 -20.33 -6.52
CA THR A 52 -3.06 -20.91 -7.83
C THR A 52 -4.06 -20.03 -8.57
N LEU A 53 -3.76 -19.69 -9.82
CA LEU A 53 -4.63 -18.97 -10.74
C LEU A 53 -4.89 -19.83 -11.97
N SER A 54 -6.13 -19.83 -12.46
CA SER A 54 -6.45 -20.52 -13.71
C SER A 54 -5.95 -19.75 -14.92
N TYR A 55 -5.30 -20.43 -15.85
CA TYR A 55 -4.88 -19.89 -17.12
C TYR A 55 -6.09 -19.67 -18.04
N THR A 56 -6.38 -18.41 -18.36
CA THR A 56 -7.52 -18.02 -19.19
C THR A 56 -7.23 -18.06 -20.68
N GLY A 57 -5.98 -18.33 -21.09
CA GLY A 57 -5.52 -18.22 -22.47
C GLY A 57 -4.94 -16.84 -22.82
N ASP A 58 -5.06 -15.88 -21.91
CA ASP A 58 -4.61 -14.49 -22.07
C ASP A 58 -3.65 -14.06 -20.96
N TYR A 59 -3.08 -12.86 -21.11
CA TYR A 59 -2.29 -12.19 -20.09
C TYR A 59 -3.07 -12.01 -18.77
N ILE A 60 -2.44 -12.35 -17.64
CA ILE A 60 -3.01 -12.16 -16.30
C ILE A 60 -2.42 -10.91 -15.66
N ASN A 61 -3.26 -9.92 -15.41
CA ASN A 61 -2.91 -8.73 -14.63
C ASN A 61 -3.24 -8.96 -13.15
N LEU A 62 -2.21 -9.04 -12.29
CA LEU A 62 -2.38 -9.28 -10.85
C LEU A 62 -3.17 -8.18 -10.14
N ASP A 63 -3.11 -6.93 -10.61
CA ASP A 63 -3.92 -5.83 -10.06
C ASP A 63 -5.43 -6.01 -10.32
N GLU A 64 -5.80 -6.81 -11.33
CA GLU A 64 -7.20 -7.06 -11.69
C GLU A 64 -7.76 -8.33 -11.04
N VAL A 65 -6.90 -9.33 -10.82
CA VAL A 65 -7.32 -10.63 -10.26
C VAL A 65 -7.14 -10.74 -8.75
N LEU A 66 -6.28 -9.93 -8.13
CA LEU A 66 -6.10 -9.87 -6.68
C LEU A 66 -6.55 -8.54 -6.12
N ASP A 67 -7.12 -8.54 -4.91
CA ASP A 67 -7.43 -7.31 -4.18
C ASP A 67 -6.18 -6.83 -3.43
N ILE A 68 -5.36 -6.02 -4.11
CA ILE A 68 -4.10 -5.47 -3.59
C ILE A 68 -4.33 -4.05 -3.08
N LYS A 69 -4.12 -3.85 -1.77
CA LYS A 69 -4.30 -2.55 -1.10
C LYS A 69 -3.11 -2.21 -0.21
N VAL A 70 -2.85 -0.92 -0.09
CA VAL A 70 -1.96 -0.38 0.96
C VAL A 70 -2.82 0.16 2.09
N CYS A 71 -2.62 -0.35 3.29
CA CYS A 71 -3.43 -0.05 4.46
C CYS A 71 -2.57 0.58 5.56
N LYS A 72 -3.15 1.50 6.34
CA LYS A 72 -2.51 2.06 7.53
C LYS A 72 -2.51 1.01 8.65
N ASP A 73 -1.34 0.74 9.24
CA ASP A 73 -1.20 -0.26 10.32
C ASP A 73 -2.13 0.02 11.50
N ARG A 74 -2.32 1.31 11.83
CA ARG A 74 -3.07 1.71 13.02
C ARG A 74 -4.56 1.38 12.99
N ASN A 75 -5.17 1.27 11.81
CA ASN A 75 -6.62 1.20 11.69
C ASN A 75 -7.16 0.54 10.41
N GLU A 76 -6.32 -0.15 9.64
CA GLU A 76 -6.68 -0.84 8.40
C GLU A 76 -7.30 0.06 7.31
N LYS A 77 -7.29 1.39 7.48
CA LYS A 77 -7.85 2.30 6.46
C LYS A 77 -6.95 2.27 5.23
N VAL A 78 -7.56 2.08 4.07
CA VAL A 78 -6.89 2.12 2.78
C VAL A 78 -6.27 3.50 2.54
N VAL A 79 -5.01 3.51 2.12
CA VAL A 79 -4.34 4.71 1.62
C VAL A 79 -4.89 5.00 0.23
N LYS A 80 -5.65 6.10 0.10
CA LYS A 80 -6.27 6.48 -1.16
C LYS A 80 -5.20 6.71 -2.24
N ASN A 81 -5.47 6.24 -3.46
CA ASN A 81 -4.60 6.37 -4.62
C ASN A 81 -3.22 5.71 -4.48
N ALA A 82 -3.00 4.88 -3.47
CA ALA A 82 -1.80 4.08 -3.37
C ALA A 82 -1.76 3.08 -4.52
N LYS A 83 -0.65 3.07 -5.26
CA LYS A 83 -0.35 2.14 -6.34
C LYS A 83 0.96 1.44 -6.00
N PRO A 84 0.94 0.29 -5.29
CA PRO A 84 2.15 -0.46 -5.05
C PRO A 84 2.75 -0.95 -6.38
N THR A 85 4.06 -1.14 -6.40
CA THR A 85 4.77 -1.70 -7.56
C THR A 85 4.73 -3.21 -7.47
N ILE A 86 4.24 -3.87 -8.52
CA ILE A 86 4.25 -5.33 -8.65
C ILE A 86 5.38 -5.72 -9.60
N THR A 87 6.31 -6.54 -9.12
CA THR A 87 7.39 -7.15 -9.91
C THR A 87 7.12 -8.64 -9.98
N ILE A 88 7.06 -9.16 -11.20
CA ILE A 88 6.87 -10.59 -11.46
C ILE A 88 8.15 -11.14 -12.07
N THR A 89 8.61 -12.26 -11.55
CA THR A 89 9.82 -12.95 -11.99
C THR A 89 9.51 -14.40 -12.24
N GLN A 90 10.02 -14.96 -13.33
CA GLN A 90 9.91 -16.38 -13.63
C GLN A 90 11.29 -17.00 -13.60
N LYS A 91 11.40 -18.18 -13.00
CA LYS A 91 12.64 -18.94 -12.99
C LYS A 91 12.73 -19.76 -14.28
N ILE A 92 13.74 -19.48 -15.09
CA ILE A 92 14.01 -20.20 -16.34
C ILE A 92 15.41 -20.79 -16.22
N GLY A 93 15.48 -22.10 -15.97
CA GLY A 93 16.73 -22.79 -15.63
C GLY A 93 17.34 -22.26 -14.34
N TYR A 94 18.55 -21.70 -14.43
CA TYR A 94 19.27 -21.08 -13.32
C TYR A 94 19.06 -19.56 -13.22
N GLU A 95 18.33 -18.97 -14.16
CA GLU A 95 18.10 -17.52 -14.23
C GLU A 95 16.72 -17.15 -13.68
N SER A 96 16.64 -15.94 -13.11
CA SER A 96 15.39 -15.32 -12.67
C SER A 96 15.12 -14.10 -13.53
N ILE A 97 14.11 -14.18 -14.38
CA ILE A 97 13.83 -13.19 -15.42
C ILE A 97 12.57 -12.41 -15.05
N LYS A 98 12.67 -11.08 -15.01
CA LYS A 98 11.49 -10.22 -14.85
C LYS A 98 10.58 -10.37 -16.06
N THR A 99 9.30 -10.65 -15.83
CA THR A 99 8.36 -11.00 -16.89
C THR A 99 6.94 -10.56 -16.57
N LEU A 100 6.01 -10.92 -17.45
CA LEU A 100 4.56 -10.84 -17.28
C LEU A 100 4.00 -12.27 -17.24
N ILE A 101 2.83 -12.45 -16.63
CA ILE A 101 2.15 -13.75 -16.61
C ILE A 101 1.37 -13.92 -17.92
N LYS A 102 1.91 -14.70 -18.85
CA LYS A 102 1.31 -14.95 -20.17
C LYS A 102 1.11 -16.42 -20.49
N GLU A 103 1.71 -17.31 -19.70
CA GLU A 103 1.72 -18.73 -19.94
C GLU A 103 1.51 -19.46 -18.61
N LYS A 104 1.30 -20.77 -18.70
CA LYS A 104 1.27 -21.63 -17.52
C LYS A 104 2.65 -21.72 -16.90
N GLY A 105 2.71 -21.87 -15.58
CA GLY A 105 3.96 -22.04 -14.86
C GLY A 105 3.98 -21.38 -13.51
N GLU A 106 5.17 -21.37 -12.91
CA GLU A 106 5.44 -20.80 -11.60
C GLU A 106 6.10 -19.42 -11.72
N TYR A 107 5.58 -18.46 -10.98
CA TYR A 107 6.02 -17.08 -10.96
C TYR A 107 6.25 -16.61 -9.53
N TYR A 108 7.38 -15.97 -9.29
CA TYR A 108 7.65 -15.26 -8.05
C TYR A 108 7.15 -13.82 -8.17
N VAL A 109 6.31 -13.39 -7.23
CA VAL A 109 5.72 -12.06 -7.21
C VAL A 109 6.24 -11.29 -6.01
N GLN A 110 6.67 -10.05 -6.23
CA GLN A 110 7.02 -9.10 -5.20
C GLN A 110 6.18 -7.84 -5.36
N VAL A 111 5.51 -7.42 -4.29
CA VAL A 111 4.68 -6.22 -4.23
C VAL A 111 5.35 -5.25 -3.24
N GLU A 112 5.70 -4.06 -3.71
CA GLU A 112 6.46 -3.06 -2.94
C GLU A 112 5.70 -1.74 -2.85
N TRP A 113 5.78 -1.06 -1.71
CA TRP A 113 5.25 0.29 -1.49
C TRP A 113 6.32 1.22 -0.93
N ASN A 114 6.33 2.46 -1.44
CA ASN A 114 7.13 3.58 -0.99
C ASN A 114 8.62 3.26 -0.88
N LYS A 115 9.30 3.16 -2.04
CA LYS A 115 10.74 2.87 -2.09
C LYS A 115 11.50 3.88 -1.21
N ARG A 116 12.61 3.45 -0.59
CA ARG A 116 13.42 4.21 0.40
C ARG A 116 13.80 5.67 0.06
N ARG A 117 13.52 6.15 -1.16
CA ARG A 117 13.82 7.52 -1.64
C ARG A 117 12.58 8.34 -2.01
N GLU A 118 11.39 7.79 -1.88
CA GLU A 118 10.14 8.51 -2.12
C GLU A 118 9.79 9.35 -0.88
N LEU A 119 9.66 10.67 -1.07
CA LEU A 119 9.33 11.63 -0.01
C LEU A 119 7.83 11.59 0.30
N THR A 120 7.32 10.44 0.73
CA THR A 120 5.95 10.33 1.26
C THR A 120 5.96 10.23 2.78
N ASN A 121 4.87 10.65 3.42
CA ASN A 121 4.71 10.51 4.87
C ASN A 121 4.32 9.08 5.28
N TYR A 122 4.52 8.08 4.41
CA TYR A 122 4.20 6.68 4.66
C TYR A 122 5.46 5.84 4.86
N GLY A 123 5.34 4.70 5.54
CA GLY A 123 6.43 3.71 5.63
C GLY A 123 6.67 2.94 4.33
N PHE A 124 7.87 2.37 4.19
CA PHE A 124 8.16 1.32 3.20
C PHE A 124 7.56 -0.01 3.65
N TYR A 125 7.06 -0.80 2.71
CA TYR A 125 6.63 -2.17 2.94
C TYR A 125 6.76 -3.01 1.68
N ASP A 126 7.16 -4.27 1.81
CA ASP A 126 7.19 -5.24 0.73
C ASP A 126 6.61 -6.60 1.16
N LEU A 127 6.03 -7.32 0.19
CA LEU A 127 5.43 -8.64 0.37
C LEU A 127 5.72 -9.45 -0.88
N SER A 128 6.21 -10.68 -0.71
CA SER A 128 6.40 -11.60 -1.83
C SER A 128 5.77 -12.95 -1.60
N PHE A 129 5.33 -13.58 -2.69
CA PHE A 129 4.58 -14.83 -2.71
C PHE A 129 4.73 -15.49 -4.08
N ASP A 130 4.41 -16.78 -4.17
CA ASP A 130 4.46 -17.55 -5.41
C ASP A 130 3.09 -17.64 -6.06
N VAL A 131 3.06 -17.59 -7.39
CA VAL A 131 1.87 -17.75 -8.22
C VAL A 131 2.06 -18.93 -9.17
N PHE A 132 1.18 -19.91 -9.08
CA PHE A 132 1.08 -21.07 -9.96
C PHE A 132 -0.07 -20.84 -10.95
N VAL A 133 0.23 -20.91 -12.24
CA VAL A 133 -0.75 -20.69 -13.31
C VAL A 133 -1.01 -22.01 -14.03
N GLU A 134 -2.24 -22.52 -13.93
CA GLU A 134 -2.65 -23.86 -14.40
C GLU A 134 -3.76 -23.84 -15.44
#